data_AF-A0A957RCX9-F1
#
_entry.id   AF-A0A957RCX9-F1
#
_cell.length_a   1.000
_cell.length_b   1.000
_cell.length_c   1.000
_cell.angle_alpha   90.00
_cell.angle_beta   90.00
_cell.angle_gamma   90.00
#
_symmetry.space_group_name_H-M   'P 1'
#
loop_
_entity.id
_entity.type
_entity.pdbx_description
1 polymer ?
#
loop_
_entity_poly.entity_id
_entity_poly.type
_entity_poly.pdbx_seq_one_letter_code
_entity_poly.pdbx_strand_id
1 'polypeptide(L)'
;MVVIGVLVAGQIMRRLDNRRYGRWQVNVIDDDGVSHLRDLSPQKAKQVLEMPEEKSVYFKGVAGTWERLNCDLITEGVQTGLLIEDFENRCFTIDLRLNPPPVHSTSAHVPEEVL
;
A
#
# COMPACT_ATOMS: atom_id res chain seq x y z
N MET A 1 -12.72 34.17 25.42
CA MET A 1 -12.93 32.71 25.50
C MET A 1 -13.20 32.13 24.11
N VAL A 2 -12.19 32.10 23.22
CA VAL A 2 -12.31 31.49 21.88
C VAL A 2 -11.21 30.45 21.66
N VAL A 3 -10.02 30.71 22.22
CA VAL A 3 -8.83 29.83 22.14
C VAL A 3 -9.07 28.45 22.76
N ILE A 4 -9.84 28.36 23.85
CA ILE A 4 -10.15 27.09 24.54
C ILE A 4 -11.05 26.20 23.67
N GLY A 5 -12.00 26.79 22.93
CA GLY A 5 -12.91 26.03 22.05
C GLY A 5 -12.17 25.34 20.90
N VAL A 6 -11.17 26.01 20.31
CA VAL A 6 -10.37 25.46 19.20
C VAL A 6 -9.47 24.32 19.67
N LEU A 7 -8.87 24.44 20.86
CA LEU A 7 -8.05 23.37 21.46
C LEU A 7 -8.86 22.11 21.73
N VAL A 8 -10.06 22.25 22.31
CA VAL A 8 -10.94 21.12 22.61
C VAL A 8 -11.46 20.48 21.32
N ALA A 9 -11.85 21.27 20.32
CA ALA A 9 -12.28 20.75 19.02
C ALA A 9 -11.16 19.95 18.31
N GLY A 10 -9.92 20.45 18.33
CA GLY A 10 -8.76 19.75 17.77
C GLY A 10 -8.46 18.41 18.47
N GLN A 11 -8.64 18.36 19.79
CA GLN A 11 -8.47 17.12 20.56
C GLN A 11 -9.54 16.07 20.26
N ILE A 12 -10.79 16.49 20.07
CA ILE A 12 -11.90 15.60 19.72
C ILE A 12 -11.71 15.02 18.32
N MET A 13 -11.36 15.86 17.33
CA MET A 13 -11.08 15.41 15.97
C MET A 13 -9.92 14.41 15.93
N ARG A 14 -8.82 14.67 16.66
CA ARG A 14 -7.69 13.72 16.77
C ARG A 14 -8.12 12.38 17.35
N ARG A 15 -9.01 12.37 18.35
CA ARG A 15 -9.51 11.12 18.94
C ARG A 15 -10.37 10.32 17.98
N LEU A 16 -11.22 11.00 17.20
CA LEU A 16 -12.06 10.36 16.19
C LEU A 16 -11.21 9.78 15.06
N ASP A 17 -10.25 10.55 14.54
CA ASP A 17 -9.31 10.08 13.51
C ASP A 17 -8.50 8.89 14.01
N ASN A 18 -7.98 8.92 15.25
CA ASN A 18 -7.28 7.77 15.83
C ASN A 18 -8.17 6.54 16.00
N ARG A 19 -9.49 6.70 16.20
CA ARG A 19 -10.42 5.58 16.31
C ARG A 19 -10.64 4.88 14.97
N ARG A 20 -10.74 5.66 13.90
CA ARG A 20 -11.01 5.19 12.53
C ARG A 20 -9.74 4.69 11.84
N TYR A 21 -8.64 5.43 11.95
CA TYR A 21 -7.39 5.18 11.22
C TYR A 21 -6.27 4.62 12.11
N GLY A 22 -6.48 4.49 13.42
CA GLY A 22 -5.49 3.86 14.30
C GLY A 22 -5.47 2.33 14.17
N ARG A 23 -4.31 1.74 14.51
CA ARG A 23 -4.04 0.29 14.50
C ARG A 23 -4.03 -0.36 13.11
N TRP A 24 -3.95 0.45 12.06
CA TRP A 24 -3.71 -0.10 10.73
C TRP A 24 -2.30 -0.64 10.64
N GLN A 25 -2.14 -1.77 9.96
CA GLN A 25 -0.86 -2.45 9.79
C GLN A 25 -0.66 -2.86 8.34
N VAL A 26 0.59 -3.01 7.95
CA VAL A 26 0.99 -3.63 6.69
C VAL A 26 1.84 -4.84 7.02
N ASN A 27 1.45 -5.99 6.51
CA ASN A 27 2.20 -7.23 6.56
C ASN A 27 2.81 -7.48 5.19
N VAL A 28 4.14 -7.58 5.10
CA VAL A 28 4.82 -7.98 3.86
C VAL A 28 5.34 -9.39 4.05
N ILE A 29 4.93 -10.30 3.19
CA ILE A 29 5.44 -11.67 3.14
C ILE A 29 6.47 -11.70 2.03
N ASP A 30 7.73 -11.92 2.40
CA ASP A 30 8.86 -12.02 1.47
C ASP A 30 8.82 -13.33 0.68
N ASP A 31 9.67 -13.47 -0.33
CA ASP A 31 9.80 -14.68 -1.16
C ASP A 31 10.11 -15.93 -0.32
N ASP A 32 10.91 -15.76 0.74
CA ASP A 32 11.22 -16.80 1.72
C ASP A 32 10.04 -17.14 2.67
N GLY A 33 8.90 -16.46 2.52
CA GLY A 33 7.71 -16.62 3.36
C GLY A 33 7.82 -15.94 4.73
N VAL A 34 8.82 -15.08 4.92
CA VAL A 34 9.01 -14.33 6.17
C VAL A 34 8.05 -13.15 6.22
N SER A 35 7.30 -13.05 7.31
CA SER A 35 6.34 -11.97 7.55
C SER A 35 7.01 -10.77 8.23
N HIS A 36 6.85 -9.59 7.63
CA HIS A 36 7.32 -8.31 8.10
C HIS A 36 6.14 -7.39 8.38
N LEU A 37 5.77 -7.30 9.66
CA LEU A 37 4.69 -6.43 10.10
C LEU A 37 5.21 -5.00 10.37
N ARG A 38 4.48 -4.01 9.86
CA ARG A 38 4.73 -2.59 10.11
C ARG A 38 3.44 -1.87 10.51
N ASP A 39 3.52 -1.10 11.59
CA ASP A 39 2.41 -0.24 11.99
C ASP A 39 2.30 0.98 11.07
N LEU A 40 1.06 1.30 10.68
CA LEU A 40 0.75 2.55 9.99
C LEU A 40 0.36 3.61 11.01
N SER A 41 1.00 4.77 10.90
CA SER A 41 0.55 5.93 11.66
C SER A 41 -0.87 6.29 11.25
N PRO A 42 -1.72 6.79 12.15
CA PRO A 42 -3.11 7.15 11.83
C PRO A 42 -3.22 8.14 10.67
N GLN A 43 -2.25 9.06 10.55
CA GLN A 43 -2.18 10.01 9.44
C GLN A 43 -1.89 9.32 8.11
N LYS A 44 -0.93 8.38 8.07
CA LYS A 44 -0.61 7.65 6.84
C LYS A 44 -1.72 6.66 6.48
N ALA A 45 -2.32 5.98 7.47
CA ALA A 45 -3.50 5.15 7.27
C ALA A 45 -4.65 5.94 6.63
N LYS A 46 -4.93 7.15 7.13
CA LYS A 46 -5.93 8.05 6.52
C LYS A 46 -5.61 8.36 5.05
N GLN A 47 -4.37 8.75 4.74
CA GLN A 47 -3.95 9.01 3.36
C GLN A 47 -4.14 7.79 2.46
N VAL A 48 -3.65 6.63 2.89
CA VAL A 48 -3.70 5.37 2.13
C VAL A 48 -5.14 4.88 1.93
N LEU A 49 -6.03 5.09 2.91
CA LEU A 49 -7.42 4.66 2.82
C LEU A 49 -8.30 5.63 2.01
N GLU A 50 -8.01 6.92 2.05
CA GLU A 50 -8.83 7.95 1.39
C GLU A 50 -8.32 8.32 0.00
N MET A 51 -7.05 8.11 -0.31
CA MET A 51 -6.39 8.54 -1.55
C MET A 51 -5.72 7.36 -2.27
N PRO A 52 -6.28 6.89 -3.41
CA PRO A 52 -5.74 5.72 -4.12
C PRO A 52 -4.33 5.97 -4.70
N GLU A 53 -3.99 7.20 -5.09
CA GLU A 53 -2.63 7.54 -5.53
C GLU A 53 -1.58 7.34 -4.41
N GLU A 54 -1.87 7.81 -3.20
CA GLU A 54 -1.00 7.65 -2.03
C GLU A 54 -0.86 6.19 -1.64
N LYS A 55 -1.95 5.42 -1.74
CA LYS A 55 -1.96 3.97 -1.49
C LYS A 55 -0.96 3.24 -2.39
N SER A 56 -1.02 3.50 -3.70
CA SER A 56 -0.11 2.88 -4.68
C SER A 56 1.35 3.24 -4.40
N VAL A 57 1.65 4.54 -4.20
CA VAL A 57 3.02 5.00 -3.93
C VAL A 57 3.56 4.42 -2.63
N TYR A 58 2.75 4.43 -1.56
CA TYR A 58 3.16 3.93 -0.26
C TYR A 58 3.49 2.44 -0.31
N PHE A 59 2.60 1.61 -0.85
CA PHE A 59 2.84 0.18 -0.91
C PHE A 59 3.94 -0.21 -1.88
N LYS A 60 4.11 0.52 -3.00
CA LYS A 60 5.30 0.35 -3.87
C LYS A 60 6.59 0.66 -3.12
N GLY A 61 6.61 1.72 -2.32
CA GLY A 61 7.76 2.05 -1.47
C GLY A 61 8.03 1.01 -0.38
N VAL A 62 6.96 0.45 0.21
CA VAL A 62 7.07 -0.64 1.19
C VAL A 62 7.63 -1.89 0.50
N ALA A 63 6.93 -2.44 -0.48
CA ALA A 63 7.33 -3.66 -1.20
C ALA A 63 8.72 -3.55 -1.84
N GLY A 64 9.05 -2.40 -2.42
CA GLY A 64 10.35 -2.12 -3.04
C GLY A 64 11.56 -2.19 -2.10
N THR A 65 11.34 -2.31 -0.78
CA THR A 65 12.42 -2.60 0.18
C THR A 65 12.92 -4.06 0.06
N TRP A 66 12.06 -4.97 -0.40
CA TRP A 66 12.35 -6.40 -0.51
C TRP A 66 12.48 -6.83 -1.97
N GLU A 67 11.49 -6.50 -2.81
CA GLU A 67 11.46 -6.94 -4.20
C GLU A 67 10.85 -5.89 -5.14
N ARG A 68 11.19 -5.97 -6.44
CA ARG A 68 10.60 -5.11 -7.46
C ARG A 68 9.24 -5.66 -7.87
N LEU A 69 8.19 -4.88 -7.64
CA LEU A 69 6.85 -5.19 -8.12
C LEU A 69 6.81 -5.15 -9.66
N ASN A 70 6.29 -6.23 -10.25
CA ASN A 70 6.20 -6.40 -11.71
C ASN A 70 4.84 -6.01 -12.28
N CYS A 71 3.88 -5.66 -11.43
CA CYS A 71 2.51 -5.35 -11.80
C CYS A 71 2.00 -4.07 -11.13
N ASP A 72 0.83 -3.58 -11.56
CA ASP A 72 0.14 -2.55 -10.80
C ASP A 72 -0.48 -3.14 -9.54
N LEU A 73 0.04 -2.77 -8.37
CA LEU A 73 -0.34 -3.38 -7.09
C LEU A 73 -1.82 -3.18 -6.73
N ILE A 74 -2.42 -2.06 -7.12
CA ILE A 74 -3.79 -1.71 -6.72
C ILE A 74 -4.82 -2.44 -7.58
N THR A 75 -4.53 -2.60 -8.86
CA THR A 75 -5.46 -3.20 -9.82
C THR A 75 -5.18 -4.68 -10.02
N GLU A 76 -3.96 -4.99 -10.44
CA GLU A 76 -3.54 -6.36 -10.77
C GLU A 76 -3.14 -7.12 -9.50
N GLY A 77 -2.47 -6.44 -8.55
CA GLY A 77 -2.05 -7.07 -7.31
C GLY A 77 -3.21 -7.56 -6.45
N VAL A 78 -4.35 -6.87 -6.45
CA VAL A 78 -5.57 -7.34 -5.77
C VAL A 78 -6.15 -8.57 -6.47
N GLN A 79 -6.07 -8.63 -7.81
CA GLN A 79 -6.57 -9.76 -8.59
C GLN A 79 -5.69 -11.01 -8.44
N THR A 80 -4.37 -10.85 -8.36
CA THR A 80 -3.42 -11.96 -8.20
C THR A 80 -3.30 -12.45 -6.75
N GLY A 81 -3.87 -11.72 -5.79
CA GLY A 81 -3.71 -11.97 -4.36
C GLY A 81 -2.40 -11.45 -3.78
N LEU A 82 -1.57 -10.77 -4.58
CA LEU A 82 -0.37 -10.06 -4.15
C LEU A 82 -0.70 -8.96 -3.13
N LEU A 83 -1.84 -8.29 -3.25
CA LEU A 83 -2.35 -7.34 -2.26
C LEU A 83 -3.69 -7.82 -1.71
N ILE A 84 -3.75 -8.08 -0.41
CA ILE A 84 -4.97 -8.44 0.30
C ILE A 84 -5.31 -7.29 1.25
N GLU A 85 -6.54 -6.78 1.13
CA GLU A 85 -7.07 -5.73 2.00
C GLU A 85 -8.02 -6.33 3.03
N ASP A 86 -7.57 -6.42 4.27
CA ASP A 86 -8.37 -6.90 5.40
C ASP A 86 -8.83 -5.71 6.25
N PHE A 87 -10.01 -5.19 5.94
CA PHE A 87 -10.60 -4.07 6.66
C PHE A 87 -11.09 -4.45 8.07
N GLU A 88 -11.39 -5.72 8.31
CA GLU A 88 -11.85 -6.20 9.62
C GLU A 88 -10.69 -6.20 10.62
N ASN A 89 -9.55 -6.74 10.20
CA ASN A 89 -8.33 -6.77 11.00
C ASN A 89 -7.45 -5.52 10.83
N ARG A 90 -7.88 -4.55 10.00
CA ARG A 90 -7.16 -3.31 9.68
C ARG A 90 -5.73 -3.59 9.19
N CYS A 91 -5.60 -4.57 8.32
CA CYS A 91 -4.32 -5.05 7.83
C CYS A 91 -4.30 -5.07 6.31
N PHE A 92 -3.21 -4.60 5.71
CA PHE A 92 -2.90 -4.83 4.31
C PHE A 92 -1.81 -5.89 4.24
N THR A 93 -2.04 -6.96 3.49
CA THR A 93 -1.02 -7.99 3.27
C THR A 93 -0.49 -7.87 1.85
N ILE A 94 0.84 -7.78 1.72
CA ILE A 94 1.55 -7.82 0.45
C ILE A 94 2.31 -9.14 0.39
N ASP A 95 1.89 -10.09 -0.44
CA ASP A 95 2.53 -11.40 -0.58
C ASP A 95 3.39 -11.46 -1.84
N LEU A 96 4.70 -11.21 -1.69
CA LEU A 96 5.62 -11.08 -2.81
C LEU A 96 5.81 -12.39 -3.60
N ARG A 97 5.50 -13.54 -2.98
CA ARG A 97 5.51 -14.84 -3.68
C ARG A 97 4.46 -14.93 -4.79
N LEU A 98 3.47 -14.04 -4.77
CA LEU A 98 2.42 -13.90 -5.77
C LEU A 98 2.68 -12.74 -6.74
N ASN A 99 3.89 -12.15 -6.69
CA ASN A 99 4.33 -11.16 -7.65
C ASN A 99 4.45 -11.85 -9.02
N PRO A 100 3.67 -11.44 -10.04
CA PRO A 100 3.73 -12.09 -11.34
C PRO A 100 5.14 -11.91 -11.94
N PRO A 101 5.56 -12.83 -12.82
CA PRO A 101 6.84 -12.68 -13.51
C PRO A 101 6.86 -11.36 -14.29
N PRO A 102 8.04 -10.71 -14.42
CA PRO A 102 8.16 -9.49 -15.19
C PRO A 102 7.59 -9.74 -16.58
N VAL A 103 6.62 -8.93 -16.98
CA VAL A 103 6.13 -8.94 -18.35
C VAL A 103 7.31 -8.53 -19.20
N HIS A 104 8.00 -9.50 -19.80
CA HIS A 104 8.97 -9.21 -20.84
C HIS A 104 8.16 -8.51 -21.92
N SER A 105 8.22 -7.18 -21.94
CA SER A 105 7.91 -6.42 -23.13
C SER A 105 8.74 -7.06 -24.22
N THR A 106 8.11 -7.89 -25.04
CA THR A 106 8.68 -8.33 -26.30
C THR A 106 8.94 -7.02 -27.02
N SER A 107 10.16 -6.53 -26.92
CA SER A 107 10.68 -5.51 -27.80
C SER A 107 10.44 -6.12 -29.17
N ALA A 108 9.40 -5.66 -29.85
CA ALA A 108 9.29 -5.80 -31.27
C ALA A 108 10.52 -5.10 -31.83
N HIS A 109 11.62 -5.85 -31.91
CA HIS A 109 12.69 -5.59 -32.82
C HIS A 109 12.03 -5.66 -34.18
N VAL A 110 11.59 -4.50 -34.68
CA VAL A 110 11.35 -4.33 -36.10
C VAL A 110 12.72 -4.55 -36.71
N PRO A 111 12.98 -5.65 -37.44
CA PRO A 111 14.19 -5.71 -38.22
C PRO A 111 14.08 -4.54 -39.21
N GLU A 112 15.04 -3.64 -39.15
CA GLU A 112 15.31 -2.66 -40.20
C GLU A 112 15.89 -3.45 -41.40
N GLU A 113 15.09 -4.34 -41.98
CA GLU A 113 15.38 -4.98 -43.25
C GLU A 113 14.97 -4.01 -44.36
N VAL A 114 15.96 -3.20 -44.76
CA VAL A 114 16.38 -3.01 -46.15
C VAL A 114 15.29 -3.24 -47.22
N LEU A 115 14.70 -2.17 -47.74
CA LEU A 115 14.73 -1.80 -49.18
C LEU A 115 14.13 -0.42 -49.45
#